data_AF-A0A849SFV3-F1
#
_entry.id   AF-A0A849SFV3-F1
#
_cell.length_a   1.000
_cell.length_b   1.000
_cell.length_c   1.000
_cell.angle_alpha   90.00
_cell.angle_beta   90.00
_cell.angle_gamma   90.00
#
_symmetry.space_group_name_H-M   'P 1'
#
loop_
_entity.id
_entity.type
_entity.pdbx_description
1 polymer ?
#
loop_
_entity_poly.entity_id
_entity_poly.type
_entity_poly.pdbx_seq_one_letter_code
_entity_poly.pdbx_strand_id
1 'polypeptide(L)'
;MFKSSFMRIMLFLLLTVLCVSCSSYVGLSEIKSGLNNLIGTNYSTNVRLKLKNWSTIKDTETHFELEQTMQTGCSYAILVNKQTDIIESWRITSAIELCEQAIYVPSV
;
A
#
# COMPACT_ATOMS: atom_id res chain seq x y z
N MET A 1 -44.52 0.40 25.43
CA MET A 1 -44.07 1.46 24.50
C MET A 1 -42.56 1.39 24.16
N PHE A 2 -41.92 0.22 24.07
CA PHE A 2 -40.45 0.12 23.83
C PHE A 2 -40.04 -0.51 22.48
N LYS A 3 -40.98 -1.03 21.69
CA LYS A 3 -40.67 -1.74 20.43
C LYS A 3 -40.16 -0.83 19.30
N SER A 4 -40.61 0.42 19.24
CA SER A 4 -40.30 1.31 18.10
C SER A 4 -38.86 1.85 18.13
N SER A 5 -38.33 2.18 19.31
CA SER A 5 -36.96 2.71 19.43
C SER A 5 -35.90 1.64 19.21
N PHE A 6 -36.12 0.41 19.65
CA PHE A 6 -35.17 -0.69 19.44
C PHE A 6 -35.01 -1.05 17.96
N MET A 7 -36.11 -1.02 17.20
CA MET A 7 -36.10 -1.28 15.76
C MET A 7 -35.35 -0.20 14.98
N ARG A 8 -35.43 1.07 15.43
CA ARG A 8 -34.68 2.19 14.83
C ARG A 8 -33.18 2.09 15.11
N ILE A 9 -32.78 1.67 16.31
CA ILE A 9 -31.36 1.48 16.68
C ILE A 9 -30.75 0.32 15.90
N MET A 10 -31.46 -0.80 15.77
CA MET A 10 -31.04 -1.95 14.95
C MET A 10 -30.86 -1.57 13.47
N LEU A 11 -31.78 -0.79 12.92
CA LEU A 11 -31.66 -0.29 11.54
C LEU A 11 -30.45 0.64 11.35
N PHE A 12 -30.19 1.50 12.35
CA PHE A 12 -29.04 2.41 12.34
C PHE A 12 -27.71 1.64 12.44
N LEU A 13 -27.64 0.61 13.28
CA LEU A 13 -26.48 -0.28 13.38
C LEU A 13 -26.23 -1.03 12.05
N LEU A 14 -27.28 -1.54 11.41
CA LEU A 14 -27.18 -2.19 10.10
C LEU A 14 -26.67 -1.25 9.01
N LEU A 15 -27.14 0.00 9.00
CA LEU A 15 -26.67 1.04 8.08
C LEU A 15 -25.20 1.42 8.34
N THR A 16 -24.77 1.50 9.61
CA THR A 16 -23.37 1.79 9.92
C THR A 16 -22.44 0.65 9.50
N VAL A 17 -22.86 -0.61 9.63
CA VAL A 17 -22.08 -1.79 9.19
C VAL A 17 -21.90 -1.84 7.67
N LEU A 18 -22.88 -1.38 6.90
CA LEU A 18 -22.80 -1.31 5.43
C LEU A 18 -21.91 -0.16 4.93
N CYS A 19 -21.60 0.83 5.75
CA CYS A 19 -20.77 1.98 5.35
C CYS A 19 -19.27 1.85 5.72
N VAL A 20 -18.82 0.75 6.33
CA VAL A 20 -17.42 0.63 6.82
C VAL A 20 -16.40 0.23 5.76
N SER A 21 -16.81 -0.26 4.59
CA SER A 21 -15.89 -0.68 3.53
C SER A 21 -15.62 0.44 2.51
N CYS A 22 -15.13 1.58 2.99
CA CYS A 22 -14.50 2.57 2.12
C CYS A 22 -13.03 2.15 1.91
N SER A 23 -12.81 1.21 1.00
CA SER A 23 -11.48 0.82 0.56
C SER A 23 -10.94 1.92 -0.34
N SER A 24 -10.08 2.79 0.20
CA SER A 24 -9.39 3.82 -0.59
C SER A 24 -8.53 3.13 -1.66
N TYR A 25 -9.00 3.15 -2.89
CA TYR A 25 -8.30 2.62 -4.04
C TYR A 25 -7.16 3.58 -4.42
N VAL A 26 -5.91 3.12 -4.31
CA VAL A 26 -4.75 3.85 -4.82
C VAL A 26 -4.47 3.33 -6.22
N GLY A 27 -4.63 4.19 -7.22
CA GLY A 27 -4.40 3.82 -8.61
C GLY A 27 -2.95 3.45 -8.88
N LEU A 28 -2.71 2.48 -9.78
CA LEU A 28 -1.36 2.09 -10.22
C LEU A 28 -0.53 3.29 -10.69
N SER A 29 -1.18 4.28 -11.30
CA SER A 29 -0.56 5.55 -11.74
C SER A 29 -0.01 6.37 -10.58
N GLU A 30 -0.75 6.46 -9.47
CA GLU A 30 -0.34 7.19 -8.27
C GLU A 30 0.81 6.49 -7.57
N ILE A 31 0.77 5.15 -7.49
CA ILE A 31 1.89 4.35 -6.94
C ILE A 31 3.14 4.56 -7.78
N LYS A 32 3.02 4.41 -9.10
CA LYS A 32 4.14 4.61 -10.04
C LYS A 32 4.72 6.02 -9.93
N SER A 33 3.87 7.04 -9.86
CA SER A 33 4.31 8.43 -9.66
C SER A 33 5.02 8.61 -8.31
N GLY A 34 4.45 8.07 -7.23
CA GLY A 34 5.04 8.10 -5.90
C GLY A 34 6.42 7.46 -5.85
N LEU A 35 6.59 6.26 -6.41
CA LEU A 35 7.87 5.55 -6.44
C LEU A 35 8.91 6.23 -7.34
N ASN A 36 8.50 6.77 -8.49
CA ASN A 36 9.40 7.55 -9.34
C ASN A 36 9.92 8.80 -8.62
N ASN A 37 9.10 9.45 -7.80
CA ASN A 37 9.50 10.62 -7.02
C ASN A 37 10.48 10.29 -5.88
N LEU A 38 10.64 9.01 -5.52
CA LEU A 38 11.61 8.57 -4.52
C LEU A 38 13.01 8.34 -5.12
N ILE A 39 13.13 8.09 -6.43
CA ILE A 39 14.42 7.82 -7.07
C ILE A 39 15.34 9.04 -6.94
N GLY A 40 16.60 8.81 -6.57
CA GLY A 40 17.61 9.84 -6.36
C GLY A 40 17.45 10.61 -5.03
N THR A 41 16.44 10.29 -4.23
CA THR A 41 16.28 10.90 -2.90
C THR A 41 17.05 10.12 -1.84
N ASN A 42 17.49 10.83 -0.81
CA ASN A 42 18.07 10.19 0.37
C ASN A 42 17.00 9.43 1.14
N TYR A 43 17.31 8.19 1.50
CA TYR A 43 16.61 7.32 2.44
C TYR A 43 16.78 7.81 3.90
N SER A 44 16.56 9.11 4.08
CA SER A 44 16.62 9.84 5.33
C SER A 44 15.53 9.41 6.33
N THR A 45 15.61 9.89 7.57
CA THR A 45 14.64 9.61 8.64
C THR A 45 13.18 9.80 8.22
N ASN A 46 12.86 10.84 7.42
CA ASN A 46 11.49 11.09 6.96
C ASN A 46 11.00 10.04 5.96
N VAL A 47 11.88 9.59 5.07
CA VAL A 47 11.58 8.53 4.11
C VAL A 47 11.47 7.18 4.83
N ARG A 48 12.36 6.90 5.78
CA ARG A 48 12.29 5.73 6.67
C ARG A 48 10.95 5.65 7.42
N LEU A 49 10.47 6.78 7.95
CA LEU A 49 9.18 6.83 8.66
C LEU A 49 7.99 6.52 7.73
N LYS A 50 8.04 6.99 6.48
CA LYS A 50 7.02 6.68 5.46
C LYS A 50 7.05 5.21 5.05
N LEU A 51 8.24 4.59 5.03
CA LEU A 51 8.46 3.22 4.57
C LEU A 51 8.59 2.20 5.72
N LYS A 52 8.23 2.58 6.95
CA LYS A 52 8.40 1.74 8.15
C LYS A 52 7.69 0.37 8.12
N ASN A 53 6.68 0.23 7.26
CA ASN A 53 5.92 -1.01 7.11
C ASN A 53 6.45 -1.89 5.95
N TRP A 54 7.56 -1.49 5.33
CA TRP A 54 8.19 -2.23 4.25
C TRP A 54 9.11 -3.30 4.83
N SER A 55 9.13 -4.48 4.21
CA SER A 55 9.95 -5.61 4.62
C SER A 55 11.26 -5.64 3.84
N THR A 56 12.38 -5.87 4.52
CA THR A 56 13.66 -6.11 3.82
C THR A 56 13.63 -7.49 3.16
N ILE A 57 13.72 -7.52 1.83
CA ILE A 57 13.72 -8.78 1.05
C ILE A 57 15.12 -9.17 0.56
N LYS A 58 16.05 -8.23 0.58
CA LYS A 58 17.43 -8.47 0.20
C LYS A 58 18.33 -7.51 0.95
N ASP A 59 19.44 -8.03 1.44
CA ASP A 59 20.44 -7.25 2.14
C ASP A 59 21.83 -7.71 1.70
N THR A 60 22.55 -6.86 0.97
CA THR A 60 23.89 -7.11 0.46
C THR A 60 24.89 -6.14 1.09
N GLU A 61 26.18 -6.29 0.82
CA GLU A 61 27.19 -5.35 1.34
C GLU A 61 26.97 -3.91 0.88
N THR A 62 26.47 -3.73 -0.35
CA THR A 62 26.34 -2.42 -0.98
C THR A 62 24.91 -1.89 -1.02
N HIS A 63 23.91 -2.77 -0.91
CA HIS A 63 22.51 -2.38 -1.09
C HIS A 63 21.58 -3.10 -0.11
N PHE A 64 20.40 -2.54 0.10
CA PHE A 64 19.26 -3.31 0.63
C PHE A 64 18.03 -3.04 -0.24
N GLU A 65 17.19 -4.07 -0.40
CA GLU A 65 15.89 -3.97 -1.07
C GLU A 65 14.77 -4.05 -0.03
N LEU A 66 13.87 -3.08 -0.07
CA LEU A 66 12.67 -3.04 0.75
C LEU A 66 11.45 -3.29 -0.12
N GLU A 67 10.51 -4.10 0.34
CA GLU A 67 9.28 -4.45 -0.36
C GLU A 67 8.03 -4.06 0.44
N GLN A 68 7.00 -3.58 -0.25
CA GLN A 68 5.65 -3.44 0.28
C GLN A 68 4.66 -4.25 -0.53
N THR A 69 3.94 -5.14 0.15
CA THR A 69 2.78 -5.86 -0.39
C THR A 69 1.52 -5.02 -0.18
N MET A 70 0.81 -4.75 -1.27
CA MET A 70 -0.48 -4.08 -1.29
C MET A 70 -1.61 -5.07 -1.03
N GLN A 71 -2.78 -4.57 -0.60
CA GLN A 71 -3.97 -5.39 -0.39
C GLN A 71 -4.43 -6.14 -1.65
N THR A 72 -4.04 -5.66 -2.83
CA THR A 72 -4.35 -6.28 -4.12
C THR A 72 -3.49 -7.51 -4.44
N GLY A 73 -2.53 -7.87 -3.58
CA GLY A 73 -1.57 -8.94 -3.85
C GLY A 73 -0.38 -8.49 -4.71
N CYS A 74 -0.33 -7.21 -5.09
CA CYS A 74 0.83 -6.62 -5.77
C CYS A 74 1.91 -6.21 -4.78
N SER A 75 3.15 -6.46 -5.16
CA SER A 75 4.32 -6.04 -4.39
C SER A 75 5.27 -5.18 -5.23
N TYR A 76 5.79 -4.14 -4.57
CA TYR A 76 6.78 -3.22 -5.11
C TYR A 76 7.99 -3.21 -4.21
N ALA A 77 9.17 -3.21 -4.81
CA ALA A 77 10.42 -3.07 -4.08
C ALA A 77 11.19 -1.83 -4.51
N ILE A 78 11.88 -1.19 -3.56
CA ILE A 78 12.89 -0.16 -3.81
C ILE A 78 14.27 -0.70 -3.50
N LEU A 79 15.28 -0.25 -4.26
CA LEU A 79 16.68 -0.53 -4.03
C LEU A 79 17.35 0.70 -3.43
N VAL A 80 18.03 0.52 -2.30
CA VAL A 80 18.75 1.59 -1.60
C VAL A 80 20.23 1.25 -1.54
N ASN A 81 21.08 2.20 -1.91
CA ASN A 81 22.52 2.10 -1.77
C ASN A 81 22.94 2.44 -0.34
N LYS A 82 23.67 1.54 0.33
CA LYS A 82 24.09 1.70 1.72
C LYS A 82 25.16 2.77 1.94
N GLN A 83 26.01 3.01 0.95
CA GLN A 83 27.12 3.95 1.07
C GLN A 83 26.62 5.39 0.96
N THR A 84 25.69 5.63 0.05
CA THR A 84 25.15 6.96 -0.23
C THR A 84 23.82 7.23 0.46
N ASP A 85 23.16 6.18 0.98
CA ASP A 85 21.78 6.23 1.50
C ASP A 85 20.79 6.74 0.44
N ILE A 86 21.06 6.53 -0.86
CA ILE A 86 20.23 6.98 -1.99
C ILE A 86 19.34 5.84 -2.49
N ILE A 87 18.08 6.16 -2.79
CA ILE A 87 17.17 5.25 -3.50
C ILE A 87 17.53 5.26 -4.99
N GLU A 88 18.02 4.14 -5.51
CA GLU A 88 18.53 4.06 -6.89
C GLU A 88 17.45 3.65 -7.90
N SER A 89 16.54 2.77 -7.51
CA SER A 89 15.50 2.26 -8.39
C SER A 89 14.34 1.67 -7.62
N TRP A 90 13.26 1.37 -8.34
CA TRP A 90 12.15 0.55 -7.86
C TRP A 90 11.72 -0.45 -8.94
N ARG A 91 11.09 -1.55 -8.53
CA ARG A 91 10.55 -2.57 -9.43
C ARG A 91 9.28 -3.19 -8.86
N ILE A 92 8.46 -3.74 -9.73
CA ILE A 92 7.36 -4.64 -9.34
C ILE A 92 7.98 -6.02 -9.11
N THR A 93 7.70 -6.63 -7.96
CA THR A 93 8.19 -7.99 -7.61
C THR A 93 7.15 -9.08 -7.87
N SER A 94 5.90 -8.69 -8.06
CA SER A 94 4.79 -9.53 -8.50
C SER A 94 4.57 -9.46 -10.02
N ALA A 95 3.85 -10.41 -10.62
CA ALA A 95 3.63 -10.43 -12.07
C ALA A 95 2.86 -9.19 -12.54
N ILE A 96 3.38 -8.50 -13.56
CA ILE A 96 2.85 -7.21 -14.07
C ILE A 96 1.37 -7.33 -14.47
N GLU A 97 0.97 -8.41 -15.13
CA GLU A 97 -0.43 -8.64 -15.56
C GLU A 97 -1.40 -8.69 -14.35
N LEU A 98 -0.99 -9.27 -13.22
CA LEU A 98 -1.81 -9.29 -12.00
C LEU A 98 -1.94 -7.89 -11.38
N CYS A 99 -0.97 -7.01 -11.61
CA CYS A 99 -0.97 -5.64 -11.09
C CYS A 99 -1.66 -4.62 -11.99
N GLU A 100 -1.73 -4.91 -13.28
CA GLU A 100 -2.61 -4.20 -14.21
C GLU A 100 -4.07 -4.66 -14.06
N GLN A 101 -4.32 -5.90 -13.63
CA GLN A 101 -5.65 -6.47 -13.41
C GLN A 101 -6.20 -6.35 -11.98
N ALA A 102 -5.36 -5.98 -11.00
CA ALA A 102 -5.76 -5.64 -9.62
C ALA A 102 -6.76 -4.46 -9.51
N ILE A 103 -7.19 -3.90 -10.64
CA ILE A 103 -8.26 -2.90 -10.77
C ILE A 103 -9.67 -3.54 -10.64
N TYR A 104 -9.80 -4.86 -10.49
CA TYR A 104 -11.11 -5.49 -10.33
C TYR A 104 -11.17 -6.43 -9.12
N VAL A 105 -11.81 -5.97 -8.04
CA VAL A 105 -12.43 -6.87 -7.06
C VAL A 105 -13.95 -6.74 -7.25
N PRO A 106 -14.67 -7.81 -7.62
CA PRO A 106 -16.11 -7.76 -7.72
C PRO A 106 -16.69 -7.51 -6.33
N SER A 107 -17.59 -6.53 -6.24
CA SER A 107 -18.48 -6.37 -5.10
C SER A 107 -19.36 -7.61 -4.96
N VAL A 108 -19.22 -8.36 -3.87
CA VAL A 108 -20.25 -9.27 -3.35
C VAL A 108 -20.41 -9.01 -1.87
#